data_AF-A0A0V1GH89-F1
#
_entry.id   AF-A0A0V1GH89-F1
#
_cell.length_a   1.000
_cell.length_b   1.000
_cell.length_c   1.000
_cell.angle_alpha   90.00
_cell.angle_beta   90.00
_cell.angle_gamma   90.00
#
_symmetry.space_group_name_H-M   'P 1'
#
loop_
_entity.id
_entity.type
_entity.pdbx_description
1 polymer ?
#
loop_
_entity_poly.entity_id
_entity_poly.type
_entity_poly.pdbx_seq_one_letter_code
_entity_poly.pdbx_strand_id
1 'polypeptide(L)'
;LITGFVEQFSERLVEYFEVNGSSPKNIIVFRDGVSEGQFMQVLEEELLALRRACKSFASNYRPLITFVVVQKRHHARFFCCDEAAARGRGKNIPAGTVVDRVVTSPDEYDFFLCSHHGIQV
;
A
#
# COMPACT_ATOMS: atom_id res chain seq x y z
N LEU A 1 18.42 -4.32 1.74
CA LEU A 1 17.85 -3.02 1.34
C LEU A 1 17.73 -3.03 -0.17
N ILE A 2 16.53 -2.78 -0.70
CA ILE A 2 16.33 -2.66 -2.14
C ILE A 2 17.06 -1.37 -2.58
N THR A 3 17.95 -1.47 -3.55
CA THR A 3 18.68 -0.33 -4.12
C THR A 3 18.17 -0.04 -5.52
N GLY A 4 18.43 1.16 -6.03
CA GLY A 4 18.08 1.52 -7.41
C GLY A 4 16.63 1.99 -7.60
N PHE A 5 15.93 2.37 -6.53
CA PHE A 5 14.55 2.87 -6.60
C PHE A 5 14.37 4.03 -7.59
N VAL A 6 15.32 4.96 -7.68
CA VAL A 6 15.24 6.09 -8.62
C VAL A 6 15.16 5.59 -10.07
N GLU A 7 16.00 4.63 -10.43
CA GLU A 7 16.03 4.05 -11.77
C GLU A 7 14.74 3.29 -12.05
N GLN A 8 14.33 2.41 -11.13
CA GLN A 8 13.08 1.65 -11.25
C GLN A 8 11.85 2.55 -11.42
N PHE A 9 11.72 3.61 -10.61
CA PHE A 9 10.62 4.56 -10.76
C PHE A 9 10.70 5.36 -12.06
N SER A 10 11.90 5.75 -12.49
CA SER A 10 12.09 6.48 -13.74
C SER A 10 11.67 5.64 -14.95
N GLU A 11 12.07 4.36 -14.99
CA GLU A 11 11.64 3.42 -16.03
C GLU A 11 10.12 3.32 -16.12
N ARG A 12 9.43 3.14 -14.98
CA ARG A 12 7.96 3.03 -14.97
C ARG A 12 7.28 4.32 -15.41
N LEU A 13 7.84 5.49 -15.09
CA LEU A 13 7.31 6.78 -15.54
C LEU A 13 7.46 6.96 -17.05
N VAL A 14 8.60 6.56 -17.62
CA VAL A 14 8.85 6.58 -19.07
C VAL A 14 7.89 5.62 -19.78
N GLU A 15 7.81 4.37 -19.32
CA GLU A 15 6.92 3.34 -19.88
C GLU A 15 5.45 3.80 -19.86
N TYR A 16 4.99 4.41 -18.76
CA TYR A 16 3.65 4.98 -18.69
C TYR A 16 3.45 6.08 -19.73
N PHE A 17 4.40 7.00 -19.88
CA PHE A 17 4.30 8.10 -20.83
C PHE A 17 4.29 7.61 -22.29
N GLU A 18 5.13 6.63 -22.62
CA GLU A 18 5.18 6.04 -23.96
C GLU A 18 3.84 5.40 -24.35
N VAL A 19 3.19 4.70 -23.41
CA VAL A 19 1.90 4.04 -23.65
C VAL A 19 0.74 5.04 -23.68
N ASN A 20 0.74 6.05 -22.81
CA ASN A 20 -0.43 6.90 -22.59
C ASN A 20 -0.32 8.31 -23.21
N GLY A 21 0.85 8.69 -23.74
CA GLY A 21 1.13 10.01 -24.31
C GLY A 21 1.09 11.17 -23.30
N SER A 22 0.98 10.87 -22.01
CA SER A 22 0.90 11.85 -20.93
C SER A 22 1.45 11.28 -19.64
N SER A 23 1.96 12.15 -18.76
CA SER A 23 2.48 11.73 -17.45
C SER A 23 1.34 11.58 -16.44
N PRO A 24 1.45 10.62 -15.48
CA PRO A 24 0.38 10.37 -14.54
C PRO A 24 0.23 11.54 -13.55
N LYS A 25 -0.99 12.04 -13.36
CA LYS A 25 -1.24 13.12 -12.38
C LYS A 25 -1.21 12.64 -10.94
N ASN A 26 -1.54 11.37 -10.72
CA ASN A 26 -1.60 10.72 -9.42
C ASN A 26 -0.83 9.40 -9.48
N ILE A 27 -0.02 9.13 -8.46
CA ILE A 27 0.75 7.89 -8.30
C ILE A 27 0.37 7.29 -6.95
N ILE A 28 -0.12 6.05 -6.97
CA ILE A 28 -0.40 5.28 -5.76
C ILE A 28 0.61 4.14 -5.69
N VAL A 29 1.37 4.07 -4.61
CA VAL A 29 2.35 3.01 -4.37
C VAL A 29 1.83 2.11 -3.25
N PHE A 30 1.71 0.81 -3.53
CA PHE A 30 1.45 -0.21 -2.51
C PHE A 30 2.75 -0.92 -2.18
N ARG A 31 3.28 -0.72 -0.98
CA ARG A 31 4.57 -1.25 -0.54
C ARG A 31 4.38 -2.41 0.44
N ASP A 32 4.57 -3.64 -0.03
CA ASP A 32 4.49 -4.87 0.78
C ASP A 32 5.86 -5.21 1.39
N GLY A 33 5.92 -5.83 2.57
CA GLY A 33 7.16 -6.40 3.13
C GLY A 33 8.01 -5.45 3.97
N VAL A 34 7.36 -4.57 4.74
CA VAL A 34 8.00 -3.59 5.63
C VAL A 34 7.39 -3.73 7.03
N SER A 35 8.21 -3.79 8.07
CA SER A 35 7.73 -3.74 9.47
C SER A 35 7.52 -2.29 9.93
N GLU A 36 6.73 -2.09 10.98
CA GLU A 36 6.42 -0.76 11.53
C GLU A 36 7.70 0.06 11.84
N GLY A 37 8.70 -0.56 12.46
CA GLY A 37 10.00 0.07 12.75
C GLY A 37 10.82 0.51 11.52
N GLN A 38 10.38 0.17 10.31
CA GLN A 38 11.02 0.55 9.05
C GLN A 38 10.23 1.61 8.27
N PHE A 39 9.09 2.09 8.78
CA PHE A 39 8.25 3.06 8.06
C PHE A 39 9.01 4.35 7.74
N MET A 40 9.77 4.87 8.70
CA MET A 40 10.62 6.06 8.49
C MET A 40 11.67 5.84 7.40
N GLN A 41 12.30 4.67 7.38
CA GLN A 41 13.28 4.34 6.35
C GLN A 41 12.66 4.30 4.95
N VAL A 42 11.47 3.71 4.81
CA VAL A 42 10.75 3.68 3.53
C VAL A 42 10.38 5.09 3.07
N LEU A 43 9.95 5.95 4.00
CA LEU A 43 9.62 7.34 3.71
C LEU A 43 10.86 8.14 3.27
N GLU A 44 12.00 7.95 3.93
CA GLU A 44 13.24 8.69 3.63
C GLU A 44 13.99 8.14 2.41
N GLU A 45 13.87 6.85 2.09
CA GLU A 45 14.59 6.25 0.97
C GLU A 45 13.70 6.14 -0.28
N GLU A 46 12.55 5.46 -0.17
CA GLU A 46 11.73 5.09 -1.33
C GLU A 46 10.87 6.26 -1.83
N LEU A 47 10.18 6.96 -0.92
CA LEU A 47 9.36 8.11 -1.31
C LEU A 47 10.24 9.26 -1.83
N LEU A 48 11.41 9.50 -1.22
CA LEU A 48 12.36 10.48 -1.75
C LEU A 48 12.92 10.05 -3.10
N ALA A 49 13.19 8.76 -3.32
CA ALA A 49 13.61 8.24 -4.62
C ALA A 49 12.54 8.46 -5.70
N LEU A 50 11.26 8.20 -5.40
CA LEU A 50 10.15 8.47 -6.32
C LEU A 50 10.06 9.97 -6.66
N ARG A 51 10.17 10.85 -5.66
CA ARG A 51 10.19 12.31 -5.89
C ARG A 51 11.36 12.75 -6.76
N ARG A 52 12.55 12.16 -6.56
CA ARG A 52 13.73 12.41 -7.42
C ARG A 52 13.48 11.93 -8.85
N ALA A 53 12.93 10.74 -9.04
CA ALA A 53 12.56 10.22 -10.36
C ALA A 53 11.57 11.15 -11.08
N CYS A 54 10.52 11.64 -10.40
CA CYS A 54 9.60 12.61 -10.97
C CYS A 54 10.30 13.91 -11.41
N LYS A 55 11.21 14.44 -10.57
CA LYS A 55 11.96 15.66 -10.89
C LYS A 55 12.91 15.47 -12.08
N SER A 56 13.54 14.30 -12.19
CA SER A 56 14.40 13.94 -13.33
C SER A 56 13.60 13.73 -14.61
N PHE A 57 12.36 13.25 -14.51
CA PHE A 57 11.46 13.03 -15.65
C PHE A 57 11.06 14.35 -16.32
N ALA A 58 10.66 15.37 -15.55
CA ALA A 58 10.50 16.73 -16.06
C ALA A 58 10.59 17.78 -14.94
N SER A 59 11.14 18.96 -15.26
CA SER A 59 11.47 20.01 -14.29
C SER A 59 10.32 20.46 -13.38
N ASN A 60 9.09 20.47 -13.89
CA ASN A 60 7.88 20.88 -13.16
C ASN A 60 6.90 19.74 -12.89
N TYR A 61 7.31 18.48 -13.06
CA TYR A 61 6.42 17.35 -12.83
C TYR A 61 6.34 17.01 -11.33
N ARG A 62 5.18 17.31 -10.75
CA ARG A 62 4.87 17.10 -9.33
C ARG A 62 3.52 16.39 -9.19
N PRO A 63 3.46 15.07 -9.44
CA PRO A 63 2.23 14.31 -9.27
C PRO A 63 1.82 14.25 -7.79
N LEU A 64 0.53 14.03 -7.53
CA LEU A 64 0.08 13.64 -6.20
C LEU A 64 0.54 12.21 -5.93
N ILE A 65 1.19 11.99 -4.78
CA ILE A 65 1.73 10.68 -4.41
C ILE A 65 1.03 10.21 -3.14
N THR A 66 0.39 9.05 -3.22
CA THR A 66 -0.12 8.30 -2.07
C THR A 66 0.73 7.06 -1.89
N PHE A 67 1.34 6.91 -0.72
CA PHE A 67 2.19 5.77 -0.40
C PHE A 67 1.52 4.95 0.70
N VAL A 68 1.16 3.71 0.38
CA VAL A 68 0.40 2.80 1.25
C VAL A 68 1.28 1.60 1.57
N VAL A 69 1.69 1.46 2.83
CA VAL A 69 2.38 0.25 3.28
C VAL A 69 1.35 -0.85 3.50
N VAL A 70 1.63 -2.04 2.97
CA VAL A 70 0.75 -3.21 3.07
C VAL A 70 1.43 -4.24 3.95
N GLN A 71 0.79 -4.60 5.06
CA GLN A 71 1.27 -5.63 5.97
C GLN A 71 0.31 -6.81 5.99
N LYS A 72 0.73 -7.95 5.41
CA LYS A 72 -0.06 -9.20 5.44
C LYS A 72 0.30 -10.10 6.63
N ARG A 73 1.49 -9.91 7.19
CA ARG A 73 2.04 -10.76 8.26
C ARG A 73 2.03 -10.00 9.59
N HIS A 74 0.88 -9.98 10.24
CA HIS A 74 0.69 -9.36 11.55
C HIS A 74 -0.14 -10.28 12.48
N HIS A 75 -0.21 -9.90 13.76
CA HIS A 75 -0.91 -10.68 14.79
C HIS A 75 -2.39 -10.31 14.95
N ALA A 76 -2.88 -9.21 14.36
CA ALA A 76 -4.30 -8.87 14.41
C ALA A 76 -5.18 -9.95 13.74
N ARG A 77 -6.30 -10.31 14.40
CA ARG A 77 -7.29 -11.27 13.94
C ARG A 77 -8.69 -10.72 14.21
N PHE A 78 -9.60 -10.90 13.27
CA PHE A 78 -10.96 -10.36 13.31
C PHE A 78 -11.97 -11.50 13.19
N PHE A 79 -13.06 -11.39 13.95
CA PHE A 79 -14.11 -12.39 14.02
C PHE A 79 -15.48 -11.72 13.88
N CYS A 80 -16.45 -12.41 13.27
CA CYS A 80 -17.83 -11.92 13.22
C CYS A 80 -18.46 -11.98 14.62
N CYS A 81 -19.10 -10.90 15.05
CA CYS A 81 -19.91 -10.92 16.28
C CYS A 81 -21.17 -11.78 16.11
N ASP A 82 -21.75 -11.77 14.90
CA ASP A 82 -22.86 -12.64 14.50
C ASP A 82 -22.33 -13.83 13.68
N GLU A 83 -22.57 -15.05 14.16
CA GLU A 83 -22.15 -16.27 13.46
C GLU A 83 -22.80 -16.42 12.08
N ALA A 84 -24.01 -15.86 11.86
CA ALA A 84 -24.67 -15.92 10.55
C ALA A 84 -23.92 -15.12 9.47
N ALA A 85 -23.14 -14.11 9.87
CA ALA A 85 -22.30 -13.32 8.98
C ALA A 85 -20.97 -14.02 8.62
N ALA A 86 -20.57 -15.06 9.38
CA ALA A 86 -19.33 -15.77 9.14
C ALA A 86 -19.35 -16.56 7.82
N ARG A 87 -18.17 -16.83 7.26
CA ARG A 87 -18.01 -17.53 5.98
C ARG A 87 -17.07 -18.73 6.10
N GLY A 88 -17.44 -19.80 5.38
CA GLY A 88 -16.66 -21.03 5.30
C GLY A 88 -16.63 -21.83 6.61
N ARG A 89 -15.90 -22.96 6.59
CA ARG A 89 -15.76 -23.83 7.77
C ARG A 89 -14.98 -23.17 8.90
N GLY A 90 -14.05 -22.27 8.55
CA GLY A 90 -13.23 -21.54 9.53
C GLY A 90 -13.96 -20.38 10.22
N LYS A 91 -15.24 -20.14 9.90
CA LYS A 91 -16.03 -19.00 10.42
C LYS A 91 -15.31 -17.64 10.27
N ASN A 92 -14.65 -17.43 9.14
CA ASN A 92 -13.90 -16.20 8.86
C ASN A 92 -14.84 -15.02 8.58
N ILE A 93 -14.33 -13.81 8.77
CA ILE A 93 -14.98 -12.57 8.30
C ILE A 93 -15.17 -12.59 6.77
N PRO A 94 -16.24 -11.97 6.24
CA PRO A 94 -16.47 -11.92 4.81
C PRO A 94 -15.41 -11.07 4.08
N ALA A 95 -15.12 -11.43 2.83
CA ALA A 95 -14.28 -10.61 1.97
C ALA A 95 -14.91 -9.21 1.79
N GLY A 96 -14.07 -8.17 1.83
CA GLY A 96 -14.50 -6.78 1.84
C GLY A 96 -14.70 -6.18 3.24
N THR A 97 -14.50 -6.94 4.31
CA THR A 97 -14.53 -6.40 5.69
C THR A 97 -13.40 -5.37 5.86
N VAL A 98 -13.77 -4.16 6.29
CA VAL A 98 -12.85 -3.06 6.61
C VAL A 98 -12.97 -2.71 8.08
N VAL A 99 -11.83 -2.51 8.75
CA VAL A 99 -11.75 -2.00 10.13
C VAL A 99 -10.81 -0.82 10.14
N ASP A 100 -11.36 0.38 10.30
CA ASP A 100 -10.67 1.68 10.25
C ASP A 100 -10.76 2.47 11.58
N ARG A 101 -11.28 1.82 12.64
CA ARG A 101 -11.54 2.44 13.94
C ARG A 101 -11.19 1.49 15.09
N VAL A 102 -11.00 2.09 16.26
CA VAL A 102 -10.83 1.44 17.58
C VAL A 102 -9.50 0.71 17.76
N VAL A 103 -9.13 -0.16 16.82
CA VAL A 103 -7.92 -1.00 16.87
C VAL A 103 -6.84 -0.57 15.87
N THR A 104 -7.08 0.55 15.19
CA THR A 104 -6.14 1.25 14.32
C THR A 104 -5.29 2.23 15.13
N SER A 105 -4.24 2.78 14.52
CA SER A 105 -3.37 3.76 15.16
C SER A 105 -4.16 5.02 15.54
N PRO A 106 -3.92 5.60 16.73
CA PRO A 106 -4.49 6.91 17.08
C PRO A 106 -3.83 8.07 16.33
N ASP A 107 -2.60 7.87 15.81
CA ASP A 107 -1.75 8.93 15.25
C ASP A 107 -1.50 8.77 13.75
N GLU A 108 -1.73 7.59 13.18
CA GLU A 108 -1.50 7.28 11.77
C GLU A 108 -2.82 7.12 10.99
N TYR A 109 -2.72 7.14 9.65
CA TYR A 109 -3.85 6.81 8.79
C TYR A 109 -3.75 5.36 8.30
N ASP A 110 -4.24 4.42 9.12
CA ASP A 110 -4.22 2.99 8.85
C ASP A 110 -5.63 2.37 8.90
N PHE A 111 -5.75 1.20 8.26
CA PHE A 111 -6.95 0.38 8.28
C PHE A 111 -6.60 -1.08 7.98
N PHE A 112 -7.44 -1.99 8.46
CA PHE A 112 -7.40 -3.39 8.06
C PHE A 112 -8.43 -3.64 6.96
N LEU A 113 -8.02 -4.37 5.93
CA LEU A 113 -8.91 -4.84 4.86
C LEU A 113 -8.71 -6.34 4.65
N CYS A 114 -9.77 -7.11 4.91
CA CYS A 114 -9.83 -8.51 4.48
C CYS A 114 -10.37 -8.58 3.06
N SER A 115 -9.50 -8.47 2.05
CA SER A 115 -9.91 -8.45 0.64
C SER A 115 -10.22 -9.82 0.03
N HIS A 116 -10.05 -10.91 0.79
CA HIS A 116 -10.12 -12.28 0.29
C HIS A 116 -11.02 -13.16 1.16
N HIS A 117 -11.45 -14.29 0.58
CA HIS A 117 -12.20 -15.31 1.31
C HIS A 117 -11.25 -16.21 2.10
N GLY A 118 -11.55 -16.43 3.38
CA GLY A 118 -10.84 -17.43 4.20
C GLY A 118 -11.32 -18.84 3.86
N ILE A 119 -10.49 -19.61 3.15
CA ILE A 119 -10.85 -20.96 2.64
C ILE A 119 -10.61 -22.05 3.69
N GLN A 120 -9.49 -21.97 4.43
CA GLN A 120 -9.04 -23.02 5.32
C GLN A 120 -9.36 -22.69 6.80
N VAL A 121 -9.50 -23.75 7.60
CA VAL A 121 -9.71 -23.71 9.06
C VAL A 121 -8.37 -23.62 9.77
#